data_AF-A0AAU9K9C1-F1
#
_entry.id   AF-A0AAU9K9C1-F1
#
_cell.length_a   1.000
_cell.length_b   1.000
_cell.length_c   1.000
_cell.angle_alpha   90.00
_cell.angle_beta   90.00
_cell.angle_gamma   90.00
#
_symmetry.space_group_name_H-M   'P 1'
#
loop_
_entity.id
_entity.type
_entity.pdbx_description
1 polymer ?
#
loop_
_entity_poly.entity_id
_entity_poly.type
_entity_poly.pdbx_seq_one_letter_code
_entity_poly.pdbx_strand_id
1 'polypeptide(L)'
;MSNTRILREFDLNTFTPKGSSVKSKLPLLVDELKRIFSLENLEKDPSLVFSMNPDLWIPLDLIAHLEPIISITKDKRLLRAALKEANLEYDAEMECVRARVEIPRTTLIIRDVDCHEGLMMILGEFDYKNIDHEGKTWLISFGNEEETIKAALTLREKGLKTAVQSTNTYVHLLTKANNFINEIADLPYFKLLNQTVNAFSGRTYTFNEVLEIFSNHKLAMPPTMKLLSGMYSVIRETPIQQLKQKCNNS
;
A
#
# COMPACT_ATOMS: atom_id res chain seq x y z
N MET A 1 28.48 0.71 16.76
CA MET A 1 29.18 1.22 15.57
C MET A 1 28.14 1.87 14.66
N SER A 2 27.93 3.17 14.82
CA SER A 2 26.93 3.93 14.04
C SER A 2 27.63 4.56 12.84
N ASN A 3 27.52 3.92 11.68
CA ASN A 3 27.98 4.45 10.41
C ASN A 3 26.78 4.82 9.52
N THR A 4 25.90 5.69 10.02
CA THR A 4 24.99 6.42 9.13
C THR A 4 25.76 7.60 8.57
N ARG A 5 26.60 7.33 7.57
CA ARG A 5 27.29 8.37 6.82
C ARG A 5 26.23 9.02 5.91
N ILE A 6 25.51 10.00 6.45
CA ILE A 6 24.77 10.98 5.66
C ILE A 6 25.84 11.76 4.89
N LEU A 7 26.31 11.20 3.78
CA LEU A 7 27.30 11.85 2.95
C LEU A 7 26.58 12.90 2.10
N ARG A 8 26.75 14.14 2.59
CA ARG A 8 27.06 15.35 1.82
C ARG A 8 26.12 15.62 0.66
N GLU A 9 25.27 16.62 0.87
CA GLU A 9 24.95 17.66 -0.11
C GLU A 9 25.40 17.32 -1.54
N PHE A 10 24.62 16.49 -2.23
CA PHE A 10 24.52 16.66 -3.66
C PHE A 10 23.93 18.05 -3.82
N ASP A 11 24.77 19.02 -4.16
CA ASP A 11 24.42 20.43 -4.21
C ASP A 11 23.48 20.68 -5.40
N LEU A 12 22.21 20.33 -5.19
CA LEU A 12 21.10 20.54 -6.10
C LEU A 12 20.84 22.04 -6.33
N ASN A 13 21.48 22.94 -5.56
CA ASN A 13 21.41 24.40 -5.80
C ASN A 13 22.10 24.80 -7.11
N THR A 14 22.94 23.93 -7.70
CA THR A 14 23.49 24.15 -9.04
C THR A 14 22.52 23.76 -10.17
N PHE A 15 21.38 23.16 -9.85
CA PHE A 15 20.38 22.77 -10.83
C PHE A 15 19.32 23.87 -11.01
N THR A 16 19.64 24.88 -11.83
CA THR A 16 18.59 25.64 -12.50
C THR A 16 18.07 24.82 -13.69
N PRO A 17 16.84 24.29 -13.68
CA PRO A 17 16.31 23.59 -14.85
C PRO A 17 16.24 24.56 -16.03
N LYS A 18 17.15 24.39 -17.00
CA LYS A 18 17.16 25.16 -18.25
C LYS A 18 16.13 24.54 -19.21
N GLY A 19 14.95 25.15 -19.25
CA GLY A 19 13.89 24.83 -20.21
C GLY A 19 12.50 25.12 -19.66
N SER A 20 11.69 25.90 -20.38
CA SER A 20 10.32 26.29 -20.02
C SER A 20 9.38 25.09 -19.82
N SER A 21 9.64 23.96 -20.47
CA SER A 21 8.83 22.72 -20.38
C SER A 21 9.11 21.86 -19.14
N VAL A 22 10.22 22.06 -18.43
CA VAL A 22 10.60 21.23 -17.25
C VAL A 22 10.00 21.81 -15.96
N LYS A 23 9.94 23.14 -15.86
CA LYS A 23 9.32 23.83 -14.71
C LYS A 23 7.81 23.59 -14.60
N SER A 24 7.11 23.30 -15.70
CA SER A 24 5.67 23.03 -15.67
C SER A 24 5.30 21.62 -15.19
N LYS A 25 6.23 20.66 -15.27
CA LYS A 25 5.98 19.25 -14.93
C LYS A 25 6.31 18.89 -13.48
N LEU A 26 7.21 19.65 -12.86
CA LEU A 26 7.66 19.38 -11.50
C LEU A 26 6.51 19.42 -10.48
N PRO A 27 5.64 20.44 -10.44
CA PRO A 27 4.51 20.47 -9.49
C PRO A 27 3.55 19.29 -9.69
N LEU A 28 3.24 18.95 -10.95
CA LEU A 28 2.39 17.80 -11.28
C LEU A 28 2.98 16.49 -10.77
N LEU A 29 4.29 16.32 -10.88
CA LEU A 29 4.98 15.13 -10.41
C LEU A 29 5.00 15.05 -8.88
N VAL A 30 5.17 16.19 -8.20
CA VAL A 30 5.12 16.27 -6.73
C VAL A 30 3.74 15.89 -6.21
N ASP A 31 2.67 16.42 -6.81
CA ASP A 31 1.30 16.11 -6.42
C ASP A 31 0.99 14.62 -6.63
N GLU A 32 1.43 14.06 -7.76
CA GLU A 32 1.22 12.66 -8.06
C GLU A 32 1.99 11.74 -7.10
N LEU A 33 3.22 12.10 -6.74
CA LEU A 33 3.99 11.37 -5.72
C LEU A 33 3.32 11.44 -4.34
N LYS A 34 2.83 12.61 -3.92
CA LYS A 34 2.08 12.75 -2.65
C LYS A 34 0.83 11.88 -2.66
N ARG A 35 0.12 11.82 -3.79
CA ARG A 35 -1.07 10.98 -3.97
C ARG A 35 -0.70 9.49 -3.85
N ILE A 36 0.30 9.02 -4.60
CA ILE A 36 0.75 7.63 -4.61
C ILE A 36 1.20 7.16 -3.22
N PHE A 37 1.96 8.00 -2.50
CA PHE A 37 2.51 7.66 -1.19
C PHE A 37 1.60 8.05 -0.01
N SER A 38 0.40 8.57 -0.27
CA SER A 38 -0.58 8.86 0.78
C SER A 38 -1.04 7.56 1.46
N LEU A 39 -1.31 7.60 2.77
CA LEU A 39 -1.84 6.45 3.50
C LEU A 39 -3.10 5.89 2.82
N GLU A 40 -4.01 6.77 2.38
CA GLU A 40 -5.24 6.37 1.69
C GLU A 40 -4.97 5.56 0.42
N ASN A 41 -3.97 5.96 -0.38
CA ASN A 41 -3.60 5.21 -1.58
C ASN A 41 -2.89 3.90 -1.22
N LEU A 42 -1.96 3.92 -0.26
CA LEU A 42 -1.21 2.73 0.15
C LEU A 42 -2.12 1.63 0.73
N GLU A 43 -3.15 1.99 1.50
CA GLU A 43 -4.13 1.03 2.00
C GLU A 43 -4.95 0.35 0.89
N LYS A 44 -5.06 1.00 -0.27
CA LYS A 44 -5.86 0.55 -1.43
C LYS A 44 -5.00 -0.02 -2.56
N ASP A 45 -3.68 0.00 -2.44
CA ASP A 45 -2.74 -0.43 -3.48
C ASP A 45 -1.83 -1.56 -2.98
N PRO A 46 -2.32 -2.81 -2.99
CA PRO A 46 -1.52 -3.98 -2.63
C PRO A 46 -0.25 -4.12 -3.47
N SER A 47 -0.26 -3.69 -4.74
CA SER A 47 0.88 -3.87 -5.63
C SER A 47 2.10 -3.07 -5.16
N LEU A 48 1.85 -1.86 -4.67
CA LEU A 48 2.88 -1.01 -4.11
C LEU A 48 3.34 -1.52 -2.74
N VAL A 49 2.40 -1.98 -1.91
CA VAL A 49 2.71 -2.56 -0.58
C VAL A 49 3.57 -3.83 -0.69
N PHE A 50 3.29 -4.75 -1.62
CA PHE A 50 4.12 -5.94 -1.82
C PHE A 50 5.50 -5.64 -2.41
N SER A 51 5.65 -4.46 -3.00
CA SER A 51 6.94 -3.98 -3.50
C SER A 51 7.77 -3.27 -2.42
N MET A 52 7.21 -3.04 -1.23
CA MET A 52 7.90 -2.47 -0.09
C MET A 52 8.67 -3.54 0.69
N ASN A 53 9.85 -3.19 1.16
CA ASN A 53 10.50 -3.93 2.23
C ASN A 53 9.89 -3.58 3.62
N PRO A 54 10.28 -4.29 4.69
CA PRO A 54 9.76 -4.01 6.05
C PRO A 54 10.01 -2.59 6.58
N ASP A 55 11.00 -1.90 6.01
CA ASP A 55 11.36 -0.50 6.34
C ASP A 55 10.68 0.52 5.40
N LEU A 56 9.69 0.07 4.62
CA LEU A 56 8.87 0.83 3.66
C LEU A 56 9.59 1.32 2.41
N TRP A 57 10.80 0.82 2.13
CA TRP A 57 11.54 1.18 0.93
C TRP A 57 11.02 0.47 -0.30
N ILE A 58 10.90 1.23 -1.38
CA ILE A 58 10.48 0.77 -2.71
C ILE A 58 11.57 1.13 -3.72
N PRO A 59 11.95 0.23 -4.64
CA PRO A 59 12.90 0.55 -5.70
C PRO A 59 12.44 1.76 -6.53
N LEU A 60 13.32 2.73 -6.73
CA LEU A 60 13.06 3.93 -7.53
C LEU A 60 12.68 3.56 -8.97
N ASP A 61 13.28 2.49 -9.49
CA ASP A 61 12.94 1.96 -10.81
C ASP A 61 11.48 1.54 -10.91
N LEU A 62 10.91 0.91 -9.88
CA LEU A 62 9.50 0.55 -9.88
C LEU A 62 8.62 1.80 -9.93
N ILE A 63 8.94 2.81 -9.12
CA ILE A 63 8.22 4.10 -9.10
C ILE A 63 8.31 4.81 -10.45
N ALA A 64 9.48 4.81 -11.07
CA ALA A 64 9.70 5.41 -12.39
C ALA A 64 8.89 4.73 -13.50
N HIS A 65 8.49 3.46 -13.31
CA HIS A 65 7.69 2.70 -14.26
C HIS A 65 6.18 2.70 -13.96
N LEU A 66 5.73 3.39 -12.91
CA LEU A 66 4.30 3.56 -12.65
C LEU A 66 3.69 4.43 -13.76
N GLU A 67 2.56 3.98 -14.33
CA GLU A 67 1.88 4.67 -15.44
C GLU A 67 1.66 6.18 -15.18
N PRO A 68 1.20 6.62 -13.98
CA PRO A 68 1.07 8.05 -13.69
C PRO A 68 2.40 8.81 -13.78
N ILE A 69 3.50 8.19 -13.35
CA ILE A 69 4.83 8.80 -13.38
C ILE A 69 5.38 8.86 -14.81
N ILE A 70 5.31 7.75 -15.56
CA ILE A 70 5.75 7.68 -16.97
C ILE A 70 5.02 8.73 -17.82
N SER A 71 3.72 8.92 -17.57
CA SER A 71 2.89 9.88 -18.31
C SER A 71 3.37 11.33 -18.16
N ILE A 72 4.01 11.65 -17.03
CA ILE A 72 4.56 12.98 -16.73
C ILE A 72 6.00 13.09 -17.24
N THR A 73 6.84 12.11 -16.90
CA THR A 73 8.29 12.14 -17.19
C THR A 73 8.93 10.76 -17.34
N LYS A 74 9.98 10.70 -18.16
CA LYS A 74 10.95 9.58 -18.21
C LYS A 74 12.32 9.97 -17.64
N ASP A 75 12.47 11.23 -17.22
CA ASP A 75 13.72 11.75 -16.69
C ASP A 75 13.84 11.45 -15.18
N LYS A 76 14.72 10.52 -14.84
CA LYS A 76 15.05 10.16 -13.44
C LYS A 76 15.58 11.35 -12.63
N ARG A 77 16.19 12.34 -13.27
CA ARG A 77 16.69 13.55 -12.56
C ARG A 77 15.53 14.41 -12.07
N LEU A 78 14.50 14.58 -12.91
CA LEU A 78 13.28 15.28 -12.54
C LEU A 78 12.52 14.53 -11.44
N LEU A 79 12.46 13.19 -11.53
CA LEU A 79 11.85 12.36 -10.48
C LEU A 79 12.54 12.56 -9.13
N ARG A 80 13.88 12.49 -9.06
CA ARG A 80 14.64 12.70 -7.82
C ARG A 80 14.41 14.10 -7.22
N ALA A 81 14.30 15.13 -8.07
CA ALA A 81 13.95 16.48 -7.60
C ALA A 81 12.53 16.54 -6.99
N ALA A 82 11.56 15.90 -7.64
CA ALA A 82 10.19 15.83 -7.16
C ALA A 82 10.06 15.03 -5.86
N LEU A 83 10.82 13.95 -5.67
CA LEU A 83 10.84 13.19 -4.41
C LEU A 83 11.20 14.09 -3.22
N LYS A 84 12.20 14.95 -3.38
CA LYS A 84 12.63 15.90 -2.35
C LYS A 84 11.52 16.91 -2.03
N GLU A 85 10.87 17.49 -3.05
CA GLU A 85 9.77 18.45 -2.86
C GLU A 85 8.49 17.80 -2.29
N ALA A 86 8.28 16.50 -2.56
CA ALA A 86 7.20 15.71 -1.99
C ALA A 86 7.46 15.27 -0.53
N ASN A 87 8.60 15.65 0.06
CA ASN A 87 9.03 15.23 1.40
C ASN A 87 9.15 13.70 1.55
N LEU A 88 9.60 13.03 0.48
CA LEU A 88 9.91 11.61 0.49
C LEU A 88 11.39 11.38 0.78
N GLU A 89 11.70 10.29 1.48
CA GLU A 89 13.08 9.90 1.70
C GLU A 89 13.59 9.12 0.50
N TYR A 90 14.79 9.45 0.06
CA TYR A 90 15.47 8.81 -1.07
C TYR A 90 16.84 8.34 -0.63
N ASP A 91 17.11 7.05 -0.82
CA ASP A 91 18.42 6.44 -0.65
C ASP A 91 19.11 6.32 -2.01
N ALA A 92 20.22 7.03 -2.18
CA ALA A 92 20.97 7.07 -3.42
C ALA A 92 21.82 5.80 -3.67
N GLU A 93 22.23 5.09 -2.61
CA GLU A 93 23.03 3.87 -2.73
C GLU A 93 22.16 2.68 -3.11
N MET A 94 20.99 2.55 -2.45
CA MET A 94 20.02 1.49 -2.73
C MET A 94 19.08 1.82 -3.89
N GLU A 95 19.15 3.04 -4.44
CA GLU A 95 18.19 3.60 -5.39
C GLU A 95 16.74 3.30 -4.99
N CYS A 96 16.37 3.62 -3.76
CA CYS A 96 15.03 3.36 -3.23
C CYS A 96 14.42 4.59 -2.56
N VAL A 97 13.09 4.59 -2.46
CA VAL A 97 12.30 5.69 -1.92
C VAL A 97 11.31 5.16 -0.89
N ARG A 98 11.04 5.95 0.15
CA ARG A 98 9.96 5.69 1.09
C ARG A 98 9.26 6.95 1.53
N ALA A 99 8.03 6.78 2.00
CA ALA A 99 7.27 7.83 2.65
C ALA A 99 7.29 7.67 4.17
N ARG A 100 7.28 8.78 4.89
CA ARG A 100 6.98 8.78 6.33
C ARG A 100 5.48 8.74 6.51
N VAL A 101 4.96 7.53 6.69
CA VAL A 101 3.53 7.29 6.88
C VAL A 101 3.27 6.93 8.33
N GLU A 102 2.50 7.78 9.00
CA GLU A 102 2.01 7.54 10.36
C GLU A 102 0.64 6.89 10.30
N ILE A 103 0.47 5.78 11.02
CA ILE A 103 -0.82 5.12 11.15
C ILE A 103 -1.57 5.77 12.30
N PRO A 104 -2.78 6.32 12.07
CA PRO A 104 -3.60 6.87 13.14
C PRO A 104 -3.83 5.84 14.23
N ARG A 105 -3.54 6.21 15.47
CA ARG A 105 -3.69 5.32 16.62
C ARG A 105 -5.13 5.33 17.11
N THR A 106 -5.95 4.43 16.56
CA THR A 106 -7.39 4.40 16.79
C THR A 106 -7.86 3.34 17.79
N THR A 107 -6.96 2.51 18.31
CA THR A 107 -7.33 1.44 19.26
C THR A 107 -6.75 1.71 20.64
N LEU A 108 -7.62 1.73 21.65
CA LEU A 108 -7.28 1.84 23.06
C LEU A 108 -7.34 0.46 23.73
N ILE A 109 -6.30 0.13 24.48
CA ILE A 109 -6.22 -1.08 25.29
C ILE A 109 -6.40 -0.68 26.76
N ILE A 110 -7.32 -1.32 27.45
CA ILE A 110 -7.54 -1.15 28.90
C ILE A 110 -7.28 -2.50 29.57
N ARG A 111 -6.42 -2.52 30.59
CA ARG A 111 -6.06 -3.74 31.33
C ARG A 111 -6.57 -3.71 32.76
N ASP A 112 -6.68 -4.89 33.35
CA ASP A 112 -7.04 -5.12 34.75
C ASP A 112 -8.40 -4.51 35.12
N VAL A 113 -9.38 -4.64 34.22
CA VAL A 113 -10.74 -4.15 34.47
C VAL A 113 -11.50 -5.17 35.32
N ASP A 114 -11.75 -4.82 36.59
CA ASP A 114 -12.50 -5.66 37.52
C ASP A 114 -14.02 -5.38 37.50
N CYS A 115 -14.43 -4.15 37.16
CA CYS A 115 -15.84 -3.73 37.12
C CYS A 115 -16.25 -3.32 35.71
N HIS A 116 -17.06 -4.15 35.06
CA HIS A 116 -17.51 -3.93 33.68
C HIS A 116 -18.47 -2.74 33.57
N GLU A 117 -19.45 -2.64 34.47
CA GLU A 117 -20.46 -1.59 34.45
C GLU A 117 -19.86 -0.19 34.64
N GLY A 118 -18.90 -0.06 35.56
CA GLY A 118 -18.17 1.19 35.79
C GLY A 118 -17.37 1.63 34.56
N LEU A 119 -16.74 0.69 33.85
CA LEU A 119 -16.06 0.99 32.60
C LEU A 119 -17.06 1.46 31.53
N MET A 120 -18.16 0.75 31.32
CA MET A 120 -19.17 1.11 30.33
C MET A 120 -19.81 2.46 30.59
N MET A 121 -20.02 2.83 31.86
CA MET A 121 -20.52 4.16 32.23
C MET A 121 -19.57 5.28 31.80
N ILE A 122 -18.26 5.07 31.95
CA ILE A 122 -17.25 6.03 31.49
C ILE A 122 -17.16 6.06 29.96
N LEU A 123 -17.22 4.89 29.32
CA LEU A 123 -17.16 4.78 27.86
C LEU A 123 -18.37 5.39 27.16
N GLY A 124 -19.53 5.47 27.84
CA GLY A 124 -20.72 6.17 27.34
C GLY A 124 -20.52 7.67 27.08
N GLU A 125 -19.42 8.26 27.58
CA GLU A 125 -19.03 9.66 27.29
C GLU A 125 -18.30 9.81 25.95
N PHE A 126 -17.97 8.71 25.26
CA PHE A 126 -17.16 8.69 24.04
C PHE A 126 -17.87 8.01 22.88
N ASP A 127 -17.56 8.46 21.67
CA ASP A 127 -18.00 7.81 20.43
C ASP A 127 -16.95 6.77 20.01
N TYR A 128 -17.28 5.49 20.17
CA TYR A 128 -16.41 4.38 19.77
C TYR A 128 -17.11 3.51 18.72
N LYS A 129 -16.32 2.95 17.81
CA LYS A 129 -16.79 2.10 16.70
C LYS A 129 -17.00 0.65 17.11
N ASN A 130 -16.12 0.11 17.95
CA ASN A 130 -16.15 -1.28 18.36
C ASN A 130 -15.54 -1.48 19.74
N ILE A 131 -16.03 -2.48 20.46
CA ILE A 131 -15.45 -2.96 21.71
C ILE A 131 -15.28 -4.47 21.59
N ASP A 132 -14.09 -4.93 21.95
CA ASP A 132 -13.77 -6.35 22.12
C ASP A 132 -13.11 -6.55 23.49
N HIS A 133 -13.27 -7.73 24.09
CA HIS A 133 -12.65 -8.02 25.38
C HIS A 133 -12.26 -9.49 25.53
N GLU A 134 -11.10 -9.72 26.14
CA GLU A 134 -10.60 -11.03 26.50
C GLU A 134 -10.13 -11.01 27.95
N GLY A 135 -10.86 -11.72 28.83
CA GLY A 135 -10.62 -11.71 30.26
C GLY A 135 -10.72 -10.30 30.86
N LYS A 136 -9.62 -9.80 31.43
CA LYS A 136 -9.53 -8.45 32.03
C LYS A 136 -8.97 -7.39 31.08
N THR A 137 -8.76 -7.73 29.81
CA THR A 137 -8.23 -6.81 28.80
C THR A 137 -9.33 -6.44 27.82
N TRP A 138 -9.48 -5.15 27.57
CA TRP A 138 -10.46 -4.57 26.66
C TRP A 138 -9.73 -3.85 25.52
N LEU A 139 -10.23 -4.02 24.31
CA LEU A 139 -9.81 -3.28 23.12
C LEU A 139 -10.98 -2.44 22.62
N ILE A 140 -10.75 -1.15 22.47
CA ILE A 140 -11.77 -0.18 22.07
C ILE A 140 -11.28 0.56 20.84
N SER A 141 -12.02 0.44 19.75
CA SER A 141 -11.69 1.08 18.47
C SER A 141 -12.50 2.37 18.32
N PHE A 142 -11.83 3.47 18.01
CA PHE A 142 -12.41 4.80 17.81
C PHE A 142 -12.44 5.22 16.34
N GLY A 143 -13.10 6.35 16.07
CA GLY A 143 -13.15 6.94 14.74
C GLY A 143 -11.81 7.52 14.29
N ASN A 144 -11.12 8.19 15.20
CA ASN A 144 -9.89 8.92 14.95
C ASN A 144 -8.94 8.86 16.16
N GLU A 145 -7.70 9.29 15.93
CA GLU A 145 -6.65 9.27 16.95
C GLU A 145 -6.90 10.28 18.08
N GLU A 146 -7.49 11.44 17.78
CA GLU A 146 -7.76 12.48 18.78
C GLU A 146 -8.72 11.99 19.87
N GLU A 147 -9.83 11.37 19.47
CA GLU A 147 -10.78 10.73 20.38
C GLU A 147 -10.14 9.61 21.19
N THR A 148 -9.30 8.79 20.54
CA THR A 148 -8.59 7.68 21.21
C THR A 148 -7.69 8.20 22.33
N ILE A 149 -6.91 9.25 22.04
CA ILE A 149 -6.00 9.87 23.01
C ILE A 149 -6.81 10.51 24.13
N LYS A 150 -7.88 11.24 23.80
CA LYS A 150 -8.77 11.87 24.79
C LYS A 150 -9.36 10.83 25.74
N ALA A 151 -9.91 9.74 25.21
CA ALA A 151 -10.44 8.64 26.01
C ALA A 151 -9.35 8.00 26.89
N ALA A 152 -8.16 7.76 26.33
CA ALA A 152 -7.03 7.18 27.05
C ALA A 152 -6.61 8.02 28.26
N LEU A 153 -6.62 9.35 28.12
CA LEU A 153 -6.28 10.30 29.18
C LEU A 153 -7.36 10.31 30.27
N THR A 154 -8.64 10.45 29.91
CA THR A 154 -9.76 10.46 30.87
C THR A 154 -9.83 9.16 31.69
N LEU A 155 -9.65 8.02 31.03
CA LEU A 155 -9.66 6.72 31.71
C LEU A 155 -8.46 6.56 32.65
N ARG A 156 -7.30 7.12 32.28
CA ARG A 156 -6.11 7.13 33.14
C ARG A 156 -6.29 8.01 34.38
N GLU A 157 -6.95 9.15 34.24
CA GLU A 157 -7.32 10.02 35.37
C GLU A 157 -8.26 9.31 36.34
N LYS A 158 -9.15 8.44 35.83
CA LYS A 158 -10.01 7.56 36.62
C LYS A 158 -9.29 6.32 37.17
N GLY A 159 -7.96 6.23 37.03
CA GLY A 159 -7.11 5.19 37.61
C GLY A 159 -6.98 3.90 36.79
N LEU A 160 -7.52 3.85 35.57
CA LEU A 160 -7.45 2.67 34.72
C LEU A 160 -6.10 2.57 33.98
N LYS A 161 -5.64 1.34 33.79
CA LYS A 161 -4.39 1.07 33.05
C LYS A 161 -4.66 1.08 31.55
N THR A 162 -4.37 2.21 30.92
CA THR A 162 -4.61 2.43 29.49
C THR A 162 -3.33 2.49 28.65
N ALA A 163 -3.37 1.86 27.48
CA ALA A 163 -2.33 1.93 26.47
C ALA A 163 -2.96 2.14 25.09
N VAL A 164 -2.50 3.13 24.33
CA VAL A 164 -2.92 3.31 22.94
C VAL A 164 -2.11 2.37 22.06
N GLN A 165 -2.78 1.54 21.26
CA GLN A 165 -2.13 0.59 20.37
C GLN A 165 -1.42 1.33 19.23
N SER A 166 -0.13 1.08 19.10
CA SER A 166 0.64 1.44 17.91
C SER A 166 0.89 0.18 17.09
N THR A 167 0.60 0.24 15.80
CA THR A 167 0.92 -0.84 14.86
C THR A 167 2.10 -0.43 14.01
N ASN A 168 3.01 -1.36 13.73
CA ASN A 168 4.05 -1.12 12.73
C ASN A 168 3.38 -0.81 11.38
N THR A 169 3.78 0.30 10.74
CA THR A 169 3.18 0.77 9.48
C THR A 169 3.16 -0.30 8.40
N TYR A 170 4.25 -1.05 8.24
CA TYR A 170 4.32 -2.11 7.23
C TYR A 170 3.33 -3.25 7.53
N VAL A 171 3.23 -3.68 8.79
CA VAL A 171 2.27 -4.71 9.21
C VAL A 171 0.82 -4.25 8.99
N HIS A 172 0.53 -2.98 9.27
CA HIS A 172 -0.78 -2.37 9.00
C HIS A 172 -1.12 -2.41 7.50
N LEU A 173 -0.20 -1.94 6.66
CA LEU A 173 -0.39 -1.93 5.20
C LEU A 173 -0.54 -3.36 4.64
N LEU A 174 0.26 -4.32 5.12
CA LEU A 174 0.11 -5.73 4.75
C LEU A 174 -1.25 -6.30 5.15
N THR A 175 -1.75 -5.96 6.33
CA THR A 175 -3.08 -6.39 6.78
C THR A 175 -4.17 -5.86 5.87
N LYS A 176 -4.09 -4.57 5.50
CA LYS A 176 -5.02 -3.94 4.54
C LYS A 176 -4.95 -4.59 3.16
N ALA A 177 -3.74 -4.80 2.65
CA ALA A 177 -3.51 -5.48 1.37
C ALA A 177 -4.06 -6.92 1.37
N ASN A 178 -3.87 -7.66 2.47
CA ASN A 178 -4.39 -9.01 2.61
C ASN A 178 -5.92 -9.05 2.67
N ASN A 179 -6.55 -8.12 3.40
CA ASN A 179 -8.01 -8.00 3.43
C ASN A 179 -8.58 -7.72 2.05
N PHE A 180 -7.96 -6.80 1.30
CA PHE A 180 -8.34 -6.51 -0.08
C PHE A 180 -8.19 -7.75 -0.99
N ILE A 181 -7.10 -8.53 -0.84
CA ILE A 181 -6.96 -9.80 -1.57
C ILE A 181 -8.06 -10.77 -1.20
N ASN A 182 -8.39 -10.92 0.08
CA ASN A 182 -9.42 -11.87 0.53
C ASN A 182 -10.80 -11.49 -0.03
N GLU A 183 -11.14 -10.20 -0.02
CA GLU A 183 -12.36 -9.68 -0.65
C GLU A 183 -12.41 -10.01 -2.15
N ILE A 184 -11.28 -9.87 -2.86
CA ILE A 184 -11.18 -10.24 -4.27
C ILE A 184 -11.22 -11.75 -4.47
N ALA A 185 -10.54 -12.52 -3.62
CA ALA A 185 -10.48 -13.98 -3.69
C ALA A 185 -11.85 -14.61 -3.49
N ASP A 186 -12.75 -13.91 -2.79
CA ASP A 186 -14.12 -14.34 -2.63
C ASP A 186 -15.01 -14.11 -3.85
N LEU A 187 -14.57 -13.28 -4.80
CA LEU A 187 -15.29 -13.04 -6.05
C LEU A 187 -15.36 -14.34 -6.87
N PRO A 188 -16.55 -14.69 -7.42
CA PRO A 188 -16.75 -15.89 -8.23
C PRO A 188 -15.73 -16.02 -9.39
N TYR A 189 -15.34 -14.89 -9.97
CA TYR A 189 -14.34 -14.85 -11.05
C TYR A 189 -12.93 -15.22 -10.57
N PHE A 190 -12.50 -14.73 -9.41
CA PHE A 190 -11.18 -15.05 -8.87
C PHE A 190 -11.11 -16.51 -8.40
N LYS A 191 -12.23 -17.04 -7.88
CA LYS A 191 -12.40 -18.48 -7.64
C LYS A 191 -12.28 -19.27 -8.94
N LEU A 192 -12.87 -18.80 -10.05
CA LEU A 192 -12.76 -19.45 -11.37
C LEU A 192 -11.33 -19.37 -11.94
N LEU A 193 -10.65 -18.23 -11.81
CA LEU A 193 -9.24 -18.04 -12.18
C LEU A 193 -8.32 -18.92 -11.35
N ASN A 194 -8.47 -18.95 -10.03
CA ASN A 194 -7.70 -19.84 -9.16
C ASN A 194 -8.05 -21.30 -9.44
N GLN A 195 -9.30 -21.65 -9.71
CA GLN A 195 -9.69 -22.98 -10.14
C GLN A 195 -9.09 -23.34 -11.50
N THR A 196 -8.90 -22.39 -12.43
CA THR A 196 -8.25 -22.66 -13.73
C THR A 196 -6.74 -22.74 -13.65
N VAL A 197 -6.12 -21.87 -12.85
CA VAL A 197 -4.68 -21.91 -12.57
C VAL A 197 -4.35 -23.20 -11.80
N ASN A 198 -5.16 -23.57 -10.81
CA ASN A 198 -5.02 -24.85 -10.08
C ASN A 198 -5.50 -26.04 -10.93
N ALA A 199 -6.45 -25.86 -11.86
CA ALA A 199 -6.85 -26.82 -12.88
C ALA A 199 -6.06 -26.69 -14.19
N PHE A 200 -4.79 -26.27 -14.10
CA PHE A 200 -3.74 -26.84 -14.96
C PHE A 200 -3.57 -28.36 -14.75
N SER A 201 -4.54 -29.02 -14.13
CA SER A 201 -4.93 -30.42 -14.29
C SER A 201 -6.08 -30.69 -15.29
N GLY A 202 -6.52 -29.76 -16.17
CA GLY A 202 -7.25 -30.14 -17.39
C GLY A 202 -8.44 -29.34 -17.95
N ARG A 203 -8.69 -28.06 -17.61
CA ARG A 203 -9.71 -27.25 -18.34
C ARG A 203 -9.18 -25.92 -18.86
N THR A 204 -9.34 -25.69 -20.16
CA THR A 204 -9.04 -24.43 -20.86
C THR A 204 -10.33 -23.65 -21.14
N TYR A 205 -10.30 -22.34 -20.89
CA TYR A 205 -11.40 -21.42 -21.23
C TYR A 205 -11.04 -20.62 -22.48
N THR A 206 -12.04 -20.27 -23.27
CA THR A 206 -11.89 -19.45 -24.47
C THR A 206 -11.88 -17.95 -24.13
N PHE A 207 -11.27 -17.14 -25.00
CA PHE A 207 -11.18 -15.69 -24.82
C PHE A 207 -12.55 -15.00 -24.71
N ASN A 208 -13.56 -15.51 -25.40
CA ASN A 208 -14.91 -14.95 -25.38
C ASN A 208 -15.64 -15.23 -24.07
N GLU A 209 -15.46 -16.42 -23.49
CA GLU A 209 -16.02 -16.76 -22.16
C GLU A 209 -15.41 -15.85 -21.08
N VAL A 210 -14.12 -15.56 -21.19
CA VAL A 210 -13.44 -14.62 -20.28
C VAL A 210 -14.03 -13.21 -20.45
N LEU A 211 -14.20 -12.71 -21.67
CA LEU A 211 -14.77 -11.39 -21.95
C LEU A 211 -16.21 -11.22 -21.48
N GLU A 212 -17.05 -12.24 -21.66
CA GLU A 212 -18.45 -12.21 -21.23
C GLU A 212 -18.57 -12.09 -19.70
N ILE A 213 -17.70 -12.80 -18.97
CA ILE A 213 -17.62 -12.69 -17.50
C ILE A 213 -17.16 -11.28 -17.07
N PHE A 214 -16.19 -10.68 -17.79
CA PHE A 214 -15.72 -9.32 -17.54
C PHE A 214 -16.80 -8.25 -17.84
N SER A 215 -17.59 -8.43 -18.90
CA SER A 215 -18.61 -7.44 -19.28
C SER A 215 -19.73 -7.25 -18.25
N ASN A 216 -19.94 -8.25 -17.38
CA ASN A 216 -21.00 -8.24 -16.37
C ASN A 216 -20.56 -7.66 -15.00
N HIS A 217 -19.27 -7.32 -14.82
CA HIS A 217 -18.75 -6.85 -13.53
C HIS A 217 -18.03 -5.50 -13.67
N LYS A 218 -18.58 -4.44 -13.05
CA LYS A 218 -17.91 -3.13 -12.93
C LYS A 218 -16.82 -3.21 -11.85
N LEU A 219 -15.66 -3.76 -12.18
CA LEU A 219 -14.47 -3.68 -11.34
C LEU A 219 -13.77 -2.34 -11.57
N ALA A 220 -13.75 -1.47 -10.56
CA ALA A 220 -12.83 -0.34 -10.53
C ALA A 220 -11.43 -0.88 -10.18
N MET A 221 -10.63 -1.22 -11.19
CA MET A 221 -9.25 -1.66 -10.99
C MET A 221 -8.40 -0.50 -10.42
N PRO A 222 -7.56 -0.72 -9.39
CA PRO A 222 -6.57 0.25 -8.97
C PRO A 222 -5.69 0.66 -10.16
N PRO A 223 -5.32 1.95 -10.31
CA PRO A 223 -4.55 2.44 -11.47
C PRO A 223 -3.25 1.67 -11.72
N THR A 224 -2.63 1.14 -10.68
CA THR A 224 -1.37 0.38 -10.68
C THR A 224 -1.51 -1.08 -11.09
N MET A 225 -2.70 -1.71 -10.94
CA MET A 225 -2.93 -3.08 -11.45
C MET A 225 -2.95 -3.17 -12.98
N LYS A 226 -2.90 -2.05 -13.71
CA LYS A 226 -2.61 -2.06 -15.15
C LYS A 226 -1.21 -2.61 -15.47
N LEU A 227 -0.26 -2.60 -14.52
CA LEU A 227 1.07 -3.19 -14.71
C LEU A 227 1.05 -4.72 -14.79
N LEU A 228 0.00 -5.39 -14.29
CA LEU A 228 -0.15 -6.84 -14.47
C LEU A 228 -0.43 -7.21 -15.94
N SER A 229 -0.90 -6.29 -16.79
CA SER A 229 -1.05 -6.55 -18.23
C SER A 229 0.29 -6.87 -18.91
N GLY A 230 1.41 -6.42 -18.33
CA GLY A 230 2.76 -6.76 -18.76
C GLY A 230 3.16 -8.20 -18.42
N MET A 231 2.70 -8.75 -17.29
CA MET A 231 2.98 -10.14 -16.91
C MET A 231 2.13 -11.15 -17.69
N TYR A 232 0.96 -10.76 -18.19
CA TYR A 232 0.16 -11.60 -19.11
C TYR A 232 0.78 -11.76 -20.50
N SER A 233 1.82 -10.98 -20.85
CA SER A 233 2.58 -11.21 -22.09
C SER A 233 3.50 -12.43 -22.01
N VAL A 234 3.87 -12.88 -20.80
CA VAL A 234 4.69 -14.09 -20.58
C VAL A 234 3.86 -15.38 -20.75
N ILE A 235 2.53 -15.30 -20.61
CA ILE A 235 1.63 -16.45 -20.82
C ILE A 235 1.23 -16.59 -22.31
N ARG A 236 1.59 -15.64 -23.19
CA ARG A 236 1.31 -15.75 -24.63
C ARG A 236 2.20 -16.74 -25.37
N GLU A 237 3.36 -17.09 -24.83
CA GLU A 237 4.16 -18.19 -25.36
C GLU A 237 3.77 -19.48 -24.65
N THR A 238 2.74 -20.12 -25.17
CA THR A 238 2.45 -21.52 -24.82
C THR A 238 3.70 -22.38 -25.11
N PRO A 239 4.02 -23.41 -24.30
CA PRO A 239 5.08 -24.39 -24.58
C PRO A 239 4.99 -25.03 -25.98
N ILE A 240 3.81 -24.95 -26.62
CA ILE A 240 3.54 -25.39 -27.99
C ILE A 240 4.28 -24.53 -29.04
N GLN A 241 4.49 -23.23 -28.79
CA GLN A 241 5.21 -22.35 -29.72
C GLN A 241 6.74 -22.57 -29.66
N GLN A 242 7.27 -22.90 -28.48
CA GLN A 242 8.69 -23.28 -28.32
C GLN A 242 9.00 -24.67 -28.90
N LEU A 243 8.03 -25.59 -28.90
CA LEU A 243 8.15 -26.89 -29.58
C LEU A 243 8.11 -26.76 -31.11
N LYS A 244 7.31 -25.84 -31.66
CA LYS A 244 7.26 -25.59 -33.12
C LYS A 244 8.53 -24.91 -33.67
N GLN A 245 9.23 -24.09 -32.87
CA GLN A 245 10.52 -23.52 -33.28
C GLN A 245 11.67 -24.53 -33.23
N LYS A 246 11.62 -25.55 -32.36
CA LYS A 246 12.62 -26.63 -32.36
C LYS A 246 12.43 -27.65 -33.48
N CYS A 247 11.19 -27.94 -33.89
CA CYS A 247 10.93 -28.88 -35.00
C CYS A 247 11.18 -28.29 -36.40
N ASN A 248 11.32 -26.96 -36.54
CA ASN A 248 11.59 -26.33 -37.84
C ASN A 248 13.08 -26.02 -38.08
N ASN A 249 13.96 -26.38 -37.13
CA ASN A 249 15.42 -26.24 -37.24
C ASN A 249 16.13 -27.60 -37.05
N SER A 250 15.51 -28.70 -37.47
CA SER A 250 16.10 -30.05 -37.51
C SER A 250 15.72 -30.76 -38.80
#